data_AF-A0A816VTB5-F1
#
_entry.id   AF-A0A816VTB5-F1
#
_cell.length_a   1.000
_cell.length_b   1.000
_cell.length_c   1.000
_cell.angle_alpha   90.00
_cell.angle_beta   90.00
_cell.angle_gamma   90.00
#
_symmetry.space_group_name_H-M   'P 1'
#
loop_
_entity.id
_entity.type
_entity.pdbx_description
1 polymer ?
#
loop_
_entity_poly.entity_id
_entity_poly.type
_entity_poly.pdbx_seq_one_letter_code
_entity_poly.pdbx_strand_id
1 'polypeptide(L)'
;MVFNPVKDYFLSRDDDCPEELKVFFSSEEGHCILSFLEHILYIIQKANLKLQRRYLAAVSLHQIITDLKFNLQQRLNSSFFGTSSRLKLSRLDPESAEKLKFSFARFIERVIEYIDEYYLLKKKDKNGKLIEPKCIAPSLLCEVISPFGLPTINEITWDNVTKCIELFQIKNLNEDDLFNEFTEIQSLFISIQNKNILLYEQVQSYIANKSNPNIYLATLTKNSLDKTTEVEQDNGDDSTKDSIVAKEIRSDHLWAMLLSIKPSPNLHKFISFLFSIPCSNAYVESVFPQ
;
A
#
# COMPACT_ATOMS: atom_id res chain seq x y z
N MET A 1 -18.11 -12.64 14.19
CA MET A 1 -16.68 -12.55 14.56
C MET A 1 -15.94 -13.65 13.82
N VAL A 2 -14.81 -13.32 13.21
CA VAL A 2 -14.00 -14.26 12.41
C VAL A 2 -13.57 -15.49 13.22
N PHE A 3 -13.46 -15.36 14.55
CA PHE A 3 -13.05 -16.42 15.46
C PHE A 3 -14.18 -17.33 15.96
N ASN A 4 -15.45 -17.06 15.63
CA ASN A 4 -16.56 -17.91 16.11
C ASN A 4 -16.42 -19.37 15.65
N PRO A 5 -16.12 -19.68 14.37
CA PRO A 5 -15.95 -21.07 13.94
C PRO A 5 -14.80 -21.78 14.66
N VAL A 6 -13.71 -21.05 14.97
CA VAL A 6 -12.55 -21.60 15.68
C VAL A 6 -12.91 -21.87 17.15
N LYS A 7 -13.60 -20.92 17.79
CA LYS A 7 -14.13 -21.07 19.14
C LYS A 7 -15.07 -22.27 19.22
N ASP A 8 -16.05 -22.34 18.33
CA ASP A 8 -17.07 -23.39 18.31
C ASP A 8 -16.42 -24.76 18.06
N TYR A 9 -15.42 -24.82 17.18
CA TYR A 9 -14.62 -26.02 16.96
C TYR A 9 -13.94 -26.52 18.24
N PHE A 10 -13.21 -25.65 18.94
CA PHE A 10 -12.51 -26.05 20.18
C PHE A 10 -13.47 -26.36 21.32
N LEU A 11 -14.60 -25.66 21.43
CA LEU A 11 -15.59 -25.92 22.49
C LEU A 11 -16.47 -27.14 22.20
N SER A 12 -16.63 -27.55 20.93
CA SER A 12 -17.37 -28.76 20.56
C SER A 12 -16.61 -30.07 20.84
N ARG A 13 -15.32 -29.97 21.18
CA ARG A 13 -14.45 -31.10 21.50
C ARG A 13 -14.31 -31.22 23.00
N ASP A 14 -15.32 -31.85 23.63
CA ASP A 14 -15.42 -31.99 25.09
C ASP A 14 -14.14 -32.53 25.75
N ASP A 15 -13.60 -33.66 25.31
CA ASP A 15 -12.43 -34.31 25.95
C ASP A 15 -11.07 -34.00 25.27
N ASP A 16 -11.08 -33.54 24.02
CA ASP A 16 -9.85 -33.34 23.22
C ASP A 16 -9.30 -31.90 23.24
N CYS A 17 -10.06 -30.95 23.78
CA CYS A 17 -9.64 -29.54 23.83
C CYS A 17 -8.82 -29.26 25.09
N PRO A 18 -7.59 -28.72 24.97
CA PRO A 18 -6.80 -28.29 26.12
C PRO A 18 -7.58 -27.33 27.03
N GLU A 19 -7.53 -27.57 28.35
CA GLU A 19 -8.29 -26.79 29.32
C GLU A 19 -7.97 -25.30 29.28
N GLU A 20 -6.72 -24.93 29.01
CA GLU A 20 -6.32 -23.52 28.87
C GLU A 20 -7.03 -22.83 27.71
N LEU A 21 -7.27 -23.54 26.60
CA LEU A 21 -8.01 -23.01 25.46
C LEU A 21 -9.50 -22.90 25.77
N LYS A 22 -10.08 -23.88 26.48
CA LYS A 22 -11.47 -23.79 26.94
C LYS A 22 -11.68 -22.59 27.85
N VAL A 23 -10.79 -22.37 28.81
CA VAL A 23 -10.81 -21.21 29.71
C VAL A 23 -10.65 -19.91 28.92
N PHE A 24 -9.70 -19.86 27.98
CA PHE A 24 -9.50 -18.68 27.14
C PHE A 24 -10.76 -18.34 26.33
N PHE A 25 -11.33 -19.30 25.60
CA PHE A 25 -12.52 -19.08 24.77
C PHE A 25 -13.79 -18.82 25.55
N SER A 26 -13.84 -19.17 26.84
CA SER A 26 -14.98 -18.94 27.73
C SER A 26 -14.88 -17.66 28.55
N SER A 27 -13.68 -17.08 28.67
CA SER A 27 -13.43 -15.86 29.46
C SER A 27 -13.74 -14.56 28.70
N GLU A 28 -14.22 -13.55 29.43
CA GLU A 28 -14.43 -12.19 28.88
C GLU A 28 -13.11 -11.56 28.42
N GLU A 29 -12.00 -11.84 29.12
CA GLU A 29 -10.65 -11.42 28.71
C GLU A 29 -10.27 -12.02 27.35
N GLY A 30 -10.49 -13.32 27.17
CA GLY A 30 -10.20 -13.99 25.90
C GLY A 30 -11.03 -13.41 24.74
N HIS A 31 -12.32 -13.10 24.97
CA HIS A 31 -13.15 -12.45 23.95
C HIS A 31 -12.66 -11.03 23.62
N CYS A 32 -12.14 -10.32 24.62
CA CYS A 32 -11.52 -9.02 24.45
C CYS A 32 -10.24 -9.13 23.61
N ILE A 33 -9.37 -10.09 23.90
CA ILE A 33 -8.15 -10.39 23.14
C ILE A 33 -8.49 -10.74 21.69
N LEU A 34 -9.46 -11.62 21.45
CA LEU A 34 -9.88 -11.98 20.09
C LEU A 34 -10.44 -10.77 19.31
N SER A 35 -11.16 -9.88 19.99
CA SER A 35 -11.64 -8.63 19.37
C SER A 35 -10.50 -7.72 18.95
N PHE A 36 -9.45 -7.63 19.78
CA PHE A 36 -8.23 -6.89 19.45
C PHE A 36 -7.50 -7.52 18.26
N LEU A 37 -7.31 -8.85 18.29
CA LEU A 37 -6.66 -9.60 17.21
C LEU A 37 -7.38 -9.42 15.88
N GLU A 38 -8.72 -9.49 15.87
CA GLU A 38 -9.54 -9.29 14.67
C GLU A 38 -9.23 -7.93 14.00
N HIS A 39 -9.08 -6.87 14.79
CA HIS A 39 -8.80 -5.53 14.27
C HIS A 39 -7.34 -5.36 13.84
N ILE A 40 -6.38 -5.79 14.67
CA ILE A 40 -4.96 -5.54 14.40
C ILE A 40 -4.45 -6.43 13.26
N LEU A 41 -4.88 -7.69 13.21
CA LEU A 41 -4.50 -8.63 12.16
C LEU A 41 -5.12 -8.22 10.82
N TYR A 42 -6.32 -7.63 10.80
CA TYR A 42 -6.89 -7.09 9.56
C TYR A 42 -5.98 -6.03 8.93
N ILE A 43 -5.39 -5.15 9.73
CA ILE A 43 -4.50 -4.08 9.23
C ILE A 43 -3.20 -4.66 8.70
N ILE A 44 -2.60 -5.57 9.45
CA ILE A 44 -1.38 -6.28 9.05
C ILE A 44 -1.65 -7.07 7.77
N GLN A 45 -2.77 -7.81 7.71
CA GLN A 45 -3.14 -8.60 6.55
C GLN A 45 -3.42 -7.73 5.32
N LYS A 46 -4.05 -6.56 5.49
CA LYS A 46 -4.25 -5.61 4.39
C LYS A 46 -2.91 -5.16 3.80
N ALA A 47 -1.89 -4.93 4.63
CA ALA A 47 -0.54 -4.63 4.15
C ALA A 47 0.13 -5.85 3.49
N ASN A 48 0.04 -7.03 4.09
CA ASN A 48 0.57 -8.28 3.53
C ASN A 48 0.00 -8.58 2.13
N LEU A 49 -1.31 -8.43 1.96
CA LEU A 49 -1.95 -8.63 0.65
C LEU A 49 -1.43 -7.65 -0.40
N LYS A 50 -1.09 -6.41 -0.02
CA LYS A 50 -0.43 -5.45 -0.93
C LYS A 50 1.00 -5.91 -1.27
N LEU A 51 1.76 -6.41 -0.30
CA LEU A 51 3.11 -6.94 -0.49
C LEU A 51 3.16 -8.25 -1.29
N GLN A 52 2.07 -9.00 -1.34
CA GLN A 52 1.96 -10.26 -2.09
C GLN A 52 1.36 -10.08 -3.50
N ARG A 53 1.11 -8.84 -3.93
CA ARG A 53 0.59 -8.56 -5.28
C ARG A 53 1.58 -9.09 -6.33
N ARG A 54 1.05 -9.82 -7.32
CA ARG A 54 1.84 -10.39 -8.44
C ARG A 54 2.69 -9.37 -9.19
N TYR A 55 2.24 -8.11 -9.24
CA TYR A 55 2.91 -7.00 -9.94
C TYR A 55 3.38 -5.93 -8.98
N LEU A 56 3.83 -6.31 -7.78
CA LEU A 56 4.45 -5.36 -6.86
C LEU A 56 5.71 -4.78 -7.49
N ALA A 57 5.82 -3.46 -7.49
CA ALA A 57 7.01 -2.73 -7.92
C ALA A 57 7.75 -2.16 -6.70
N ALA A 58 9.07 -2.04 -6.78
CA ALA A 58 9.88 -1.55 -5.66
C ALA A 58 9.46 -0.14 -5.21
N VAL A 59 8.97 0.68 -6.15
CA VAL A 59 8.40 2.02 -5.90
C VAL A 59 7.21 2.02 -4.93
N SER A 60 6.53 0.89 -4.74
CA SER A 60 5.39 0.80 -3.82
C SER A 60 5.76 0.27 -2.43
N LEU A 61 6.94 -0.33 -2.25
CA LEU A 61 7.31 -1.00 -1.01
C LEU A 61 7.34 -0.04 0.19
N HIS A 62 8.01 1.09 0.01
CA HIS A 62 8.17 2.07 1.08
C HIS A 62 6.83 2.56 1.60
N GLN A 63 5.94 2.98 0.70
CA GLN A 63 4.61 3.46 1.07
C GLN A 63 3.79 2.40 1.81
N ILE A 64 3.80 1.14 1.34
CA ILE A 64 3.01 0.07 1.99
C ILE A 64 3.47 -0.14 3.44
N ILE A 65 4.79 -0.16 3.66
CA ILE A 65 5.37 -0.43 4.98
C ILE A 65 5.25 0.78 5.90
N THR A 66 5.46 2.00 5.40
CA THR A 66 5.29 3.22 6.20
C THR A 66 3.84 3.50 6.51
N ASP A 67 2.89 3.21 5.61
CA ASP A 67 1.46 3.26 5.89
C ASP A 67 1.07 2.29 7.01
N LEU A 68 1.57 1.04 6.95
CA LEU A 68 1.33 0.07 8.02
C LEU A 68 1.86 0.61 9.35
N LYS A 69 3.12 1.04 9.38
CA LYS A 69 3.76 1.59 10.58
C LYS A 69 3.00 2.80 11.12
N PHE A 70 2.64 3.75 10.26
CA PHE A 70 1.90 4.94 10.64
C PHE A 70 0.54 4.58 11.26
N ASN A 71 -0.21 3.67 10.63
CA ASN A 71 -1.49 3.20 11.16
C ASN A 71 -1.34 2.54 12.54
N LEU A 72 -0.28 1.76 12.76
CA LEU A 72 0.03 1.15 14.06
C LEU A 72 0.41 2.21 15.11
N GLN A 73 1.23 3.19 14.75
CA GLN A 73 1.62 4.30 15.63
C GLN A 73 0.43 5.17 16.04
N GLN A 74 -0.47 5.48 15.10
CA GLN A 74 -1.69 6.24 15.41
C GLN A 74 -2.56 5.53 16.44
N ARG A 75 -2.60 4.19 16.42
CA ARG A 75 -3.34 3.40 17.42
C ARG A 75 -2.71 3.45 18.80
N LEU A 76 -1.38 3.42 18.89
CA LEU A 76 -0.69 3.63 20.16
C LEU A 76 -0.95 5.03 20.71
N ASN A 77 -0.74 6.05 19.88
CA ASN A 77 -0.90 7.46 20.27
C ASN A 77 -2.33 7.79 20.74
N SER A 78 -3.33 7.19 20.10
CA SER A 78 -4.74 7.36 20.46
C SER A 78 -5.24 6.33 21.48
N SER A 79 -4.41 5.36 21.89
CA SER A 79 -4.81 4.19 22.70
C SER A 79 -6.06 3.48 22.15
N PHE A 80 -6.19 3.41 20.82
CA PHE A 80 -7.36 2.88 20.13
C PHE A 80 -7.13 1.47 19.53
N PHE A 81 -7.64 0.46 20.24
CA PHE A 81 -7.49 -0.97 19.91
C PHE A 81 -8.70 -1.59 19.15
N GLY A 82 -9.57 -0.73 18.61
CA GLY A 82 -10.80 -1.14 17.92
C GLY A 82 -12.05 -1.01 18.80
N THR A 83 -13.19 -0.77 18.15
CA THR A 83 -14.46 -0.48 18.84
C THR A 83 -14.94 -1.67 19.65
N SER A 84 -14.86 -2.88 19.08
CA SER A 84 -15.27 -4.12 19.76
C SER A 84 -14.43 -4.39 21.01
N SER A 85 -13.12 -4.15 20.93
CA SER A 85 -12.19 -4.30 22.06
C SER A 85 -12.48 -3.25 23.13
N ARG A 86 -12.72 -1.99 22.74
CA ARG A 86 -13.07 -0.90 23.66
C ARG A 86 -14.34 -1.20 24.46
N LEU A 87 -15.38 -1.71 23.80
CA LEU A 87 -16.64 -2.08 24.45
C LEU A 87 -16.51 -3.28 25.40
N LYS A 88 -15.57 -4.20 25.14
CA LYS A 88 -15.29 -5.33 26.04
C LYS A 88 -14.41 -4.90 27.20
N LEU A 89 -13.38 -4.09 26.95
CA LEU A 89 -12.54 -3.50 28.01
C LEU A 89 -13.38 -2.73 29.04
N SER A 90 -14.44 -2.04 28.63
CA SER A 90 -15.31 -1.31 29.58
C SER A 90 -16.19 -2.20 30.46
N ARG A 91 -16.25 -3.52 30.19
CA ARG A 91 -17.01 -4.50 30.97
C ARG A 91 -16.15 -5.29 31.93
N LEU A 92 -14.82 -5.25 31.76
CA LEU A 92 -13.86 -5.90 32.64
C LEU A 92 -13.63 -5.04 33.89
N ASP A 93 -13.08 -5.67 34.93
CA ASP A 93 -12.58 -4.92 36.07
C ASP A 93 -11.40 -4.02 35.68
N PRO A 94 -11.16 -2.92 36.41
CA PRO A 94 -10.14 -1.94 36.02
C PRO A 94 -8.71 -2.51 35.92
N GLU A 95 -8.35 -3.46 36.79
CA GLU A 95 -7.01 -4.03 36.83
C GLU A 95 -6.75 -4.91 35.60
N SER A 96 -7.68 -5.81 35.28
CA SER A 96 -7.61 -6.67 34.09
C SER A 96 -7.66 -5.84 32.81
N ALA A 97 -8.49 -4.80 32.76
CA ALA A 97 -8.57 -3.90 31.62
C ALA A 97 -7.24 -3.17 31.34
N GLU A 98 -6.58 -2.65 32.38
CA GLU A 98 -5.26 -1.99 32.23
C GLU A 98 -4.16 -2.98 31.82
N LYS A 99 -4.16 -4.19 32.42
CA LYS A 99 -3.22 -5.26 32.02
C LYS A 99 -3.37 -5.65 30.56
N LEU A 100 -4.60 -5.74 30.06
CA LEU A 100 -4.88 -6.02 28.64
C LEU A 100 -4.48 -4.85 27.74
N LYS A 101 -4.78 -3.60 28.11
CA LYS A 101 -4.32 -2.42 27.34
C LYS A 101 -2.80 -2.38 27.21
N PHE A 102 -2.08 -2.65 28.30
CA PHE A 102 -0.62 -2.76 28.28
C PHE A 102 -0.16 -3.86 27.32
N SER A 103 -0.79 -5.04 27.38
CA SER A 103 -0.47 -6.16 26.49
C SER A 103 -0.75 -5.84 25.01
N PHE A 104 -1.86 -5.14 24.71
CA PHE A 104 -2.21 -4.70 23.37
C PHE A 104 -1.22 -3.66 22.83
N ALA A 105 -0.87 -2.67 23.65
CA ALA A 105 0.15 -1.69 23.30
C ALA A 105 1.49 -2.40 23.01
N ARG A 106 1.90 -3.32 23.88
CA ARG A 106 3.16 -4.06 23.71
C ARG A 106 3.19 -4.92 22.45
N PHE A 107 2.06 -5.52 22.07
CA PHE A 107 1.94 -6.24 20.79
C PHE A 107 2.19 -5.30 19.61
N ILE A 108 1.52 -4.14 19.58
CA ILE A 108 1.68 -3.18 18.48
C ILE A 108 3.11 -2.63 18.42
N GLU A 109 3.68 -2.28 19.57
CA GLU A 109 5.09 -1.87 19.69
C GLU A 109 6.02 -2.91 19.09
N ARG A 110 5.79 -4.19 19.36
CA ARG A 110 6.63 -5.27 18.83
C ARG A 110 6.58 -5.38 17.31
N VAL A 111 5.40 -5.17 16.71
CA VAL A 111 5.26 -5.13 15.25
C VAL A 111 5.99 -3.91 14.67
N ILE A 112 5.91 -2.76 15.33
CA ILE A 112 6.65 -1.56 14.91
C ILE A 112 8.16 -1.76 15.03
N GLU A 113 8.63 -2.32 16.14
CA GLU A 113 10.04 -2.68 16.36
C GLU A 113 10.55 -3.60 15.26
N TYR A 114 9.75 -4.60 14.86
CA TYR A 114 10.09 -5.47 13.74
C TYR A 114 10.26 -4.70 12.42
N ILE A 115 9.33 -3.79 12.09
CA ILE A 115 9.46 -2.94 10.90
C ILE A 115 10.72 -2.06 10.98
N ASP A 116 10.97 -1.45 12.14
CA ASP A 116 12.14 -0.61 12.36
C ASP A 116 13.45 -1.39 12.21
N GLU A 117 13.51 -2.61 12.74
CA GLU A 117 14.70 -3.45 12.72
C GLU A 117 15.02 -4.01 11.33
N TYR A 118 14.02 -4.58 10.66
CA TYR A 118 14.26 -5.37 9.45
C TYR A 118 14.09 -4.57 8.17
N TYR A 119 13.16 -3.61 8.13
CA TYR A 119 12.97 -2.77 6.95
C TYR A 119 13.82 -1.50 7.02
N LEU A 120 13.74 -0.75 8.13
CA LEU A 120 14.46 0.52 8.29
C LEU A 120 15.90 0.36 8.78
N LEU A 121 16.33 -0.88 9.05
CA LEU A 121 17.65 -1.23 9.58
C LEU A 121 18.05 -0.45 10.84
N LYS A 122 17.08 -0.04 11.66
CA LYS A 122 17.29 0.68 12.93
C LYS A 122 17.55 -0.29 14.07
N LYS A 123 18.65 -1.05 13.96
CA LYS A 123 19.07 -1.97 15.01
C LYS A 123 19.57 -1.19 16.22
N LYS A 124 19.19 -1.63 17.42
CA LYS A 124 19.73 -1.11 18.68
C LYS A 124 20.73 -2.11 19.25
N ASP A 125 21.83 -1.62 19.82
CA ASP A 125 22.76 -2.44 20.59
C ASP A 125 22.17 -2.81 21.97
N LYS A 126 22.90 -3.61 22.74
CA LYS A 126 22.51 -4.04 24.09
C LYS A 126 22.29 -2.87 25.07
N ASN A 127 22.78 -1.68 24.73
CA ASN A 127 22.69 -0.46 25.53
C ASN A 127 21.61 0.49 24.98
N GLY A 128 20.84 0.07 23.96
CA GLY A 128 19.78 0.87 23.36
C GLY A 128 20.24 1.90 22.31
N LYS A 129 21.53 1.93 21.94
CA LYS A 129 22.07 2.86 20.95
C LYS A 129 21.85 2.32 19.53
N LEU A 130 21.45 3.18 18.60
CA LEU A 130 21.30 2.82 17.19
C LEU A 130 22.65 2.40 16.58
N ILE A 131 22.64 1.28 15.88
CA ILE A 131 23.76 0.73 15.13
C ILE A 131 23.65 1.26 13.71
N GLU A 132 24.69 1.92 13.22
CA GLU A 132 24.73 2.36 11.82
C GLU A 132 24.79 1.15 10.87
N PRO A 133 23.95 1.14 9.82
CA PRO A 133 23.97 0.06 8.86
C PRO A 133 25.28 0.09 8.05
N LYS A 134 25.88 -1.08 7.83
CA LYS A 134 27.12 -1.22 7.04
C LYS A 134 26.93 -0.99 5.53
N CYS A 135 25.68 -0.85 5.08
CA CYS A 135 25.29 -0.68 3.69
C CYS A 135 24.11 0.28 3.61
N ILE A 136 23.85 0.80 2.40
CA ILE A 136 22.67 1.63 2.14
C ILE A 136 21.43 0.81 2.49
N ALA A 137 20.58 1.35 3.38
CA ALA A 137 19.39 0.64 3.80
C ALA A 137 18.46 0.42 2.60
N PRO A 138 17.93 -0.81 2.39
CA PRO A 138 16.93 -1.08 1.36
C PRO A 138 15.73 -0.12 1.46
N SER A 139 15.39 0.31 2.67
CA SER A 139 14.38 1.33 2.91
C SER A 139 14.69 2.67 2.26
N LEU A 140 15.96 3.10 2.24
CA LEU A 140 16.39 4.36 1.63
C LEU A 140 16.29 4.29 0.10
N LEU A 141 16.69 3.14 -0.49
CA LEU A 141 16.51 2.90 -1.91
C LEU A 141 15.02 2.99 -2.28
N CYS A 142 14.17 2.28 -1.53
CA CYS A 142 12.73 2.27 -1.77
C CYS A 142 12.07 3.63 -1.48
N GLU A 143 12.57 4.39 -0.50
CA GLU A 143 12.11 5.73 -0.15
C GLU A 143 12.32 6.71 -1.31
N VAL A 144 13.55 6.73 -1.86
CA VAL A 144 13.92 7.65 -2.93
C VAL A 144 13.09 7.43 -4.19
N ILE A 145 12.75 6.18 -4.50
CA ILE A 145 11.93 5.84 -5.67
C ILE A 145 10.42 5.86 -5.40
N SER A 146 10.00 5.97 -4.14
CA SER A 146 8.59 5.88 -3.76
C SER A 146 7.65 6.92 -4.39
N PRO A 147 8.08 8.19 -4.65
CA PRO A 147 7.21 9.17 -5.30
C PRO A 147 6.70 8.71 -6.66
N PHE A 148 7.49 7.93 -7.40
CA PHE A 148 7.10 7.40 -8.72
C PHE A 148 6.05 6.29 -8.64
N GLY A 149 5.81 5.74 -7.45
CA GLY A 149 4.78 4.77 -7.16
C GLY A 149 3.40 5.39 -6.89
N LEU A 150 3.30 6.71 -6.75
CA LEU A 150 2.06 7.42 -6.44
C LEU A 150 1.31 7.83 -7.70
N PRO A 151 -0.03 7.92 -7.65
CA PRO A 151 -0.84 8.43 -8.76
C PRO A 151 -0.79 9.96 -8.90
N THR A 152 -0.03 10.66 -8.05
CA THR A 152 0.10 12.13 -7.99
C THR A 152 1.41 12.59 -8.65
N ILE A 153 1.49 12.48 -9.98
CA ILE A 153 2.72 12.82 -10.74
C ILE A 153 3.10 14.31 -10.61
N ASN A 154 2.11 15.16 -10.35
CA ASN A 154 2.31 16.59 -10.08
C ASN A 154 3.02 16.88 -8.73
N GLU A 155 3.09 15.91 -7.81
CA GLU A 155 3.80 16.05 -6.54
C GLU A 155 5.27 15.61 -6.63
N ILE A 156 5.65 14.93 -7.71
CA ILE A 156 7.03 14.55 -7.96
C ILE A 156 7.81 15.81 -8.35
N THR A 157 8.95 16.04 -7.71
CA THR A 157 9.81 17.18 -8.00
C THR A 157 11.04 16.74 -8.81
N TRP A 158 11.70 17.69 -9.46
CA TRP A 158 12.99 17.41 -10.12
C TRP A 158 14.04 16.88 -9.13
N ASP A 159 14.02 17.35 -7.88
CA ASP A 159 14.88 16.84 -6.79
C ASP A 159 14.66 15.33 -6.53
N ASN A 160 13.43 14.81 -6.71
CA ASN A 160 13.20 13.37 -6.63
C ASN A 160 13.88 12.62 -7.77
N VAL A 161 13.92 13.20 -8.98
CA VAL A 161 14.57 12.62 -10.16
C VAL A 161 16.09 12.61 -9.98
N THR A 162 16.69 13.74 -9.59
CA THR A 162 18.15 13.85 -9.40
C THR A 162 18.64 12.91 -8.30
N LYS A 163 17.94 12.82 -7.17
CA LYS A 163 18.25 11.84 -6.11
C LYS A 163 18.27 10.40 -6.61
N CYS A 164 17.36 10.03 -7.51
CA CYS A 164 17.37 8.70 -8.13
C CYS A 164 18.60 8.52 -9.03
N ILE A 165 18.91 9.50 -9.88
CA ILE A 165 20.06 9.43 -10.80
C ILE A 165 21.36 9.27 -10.02
N GLU A 166 21.55 10.08 -8.96
CA GLU A 166 22.74 10.03 -8.10
C GLU A 166 22.85 8.68 -7.37
N LEU A 167 21.75 8.20 -6.79
CA LEU A 167 21.74 6.98 -5.99
C LEU A 167 21.95 5.71 -6.83
N PHE A 168 21.32 5.64 -8.01
CA PHE A 168 21.39 4.46 -8.88
C PHE A 168 22.45 4.55 -9.97
N GLN A 169 23.12 5.71 -10.11
CA GLN A 169 24.16 5.97 -11.12
C GLN A 169 23.68 5.59 -12.54
N ILE A 170 22.48 6.03 -12.91
CA ILE A 170 21.84 5.65 -14.17
C ILE A 170 22.65 6.24 -15.33
N LYS A 171 23.26 5.36 -16.14
CA LYS A 171 24.10 5.76 -17.28
C LYS A 171 23.25 6.05 -18.52
N ASN A 172 23.81 6.82 -19.45
CA ASN A 172 23.24 7.10 -20.78
C ASN A 172 21.90 7.86 -20.76
N LEU A 173 21.75 8.77 -19.80
CA LEU A 173 20.68 9.77 -19.76
C LEU A 173 21.28 11.14 -20.09
N ASN A 174 20.62 11.90 -20.97
CA ASN A 174 20.86 13.32 -21.08
C ASN A 174 19.99 14.03 -20.05
N GLU A 175 20.60 14.64 -19.03
CA GLU A 175 19.88 15.27 -17.91
C GLU A 175 19.06 16.49 -18.34
N ASP A 176 19.55 17.29 -19.30
CA ASP A 176 18.83 18.46 -19.81
C ASP A 176 17.57 18.04 -20.58
N ASP A 177 17.71 17.03 -21.46
CA ASP A 177 16.57 16.47 -22.18
C ASP A 177 15.59 15.81 -21.20
N LEU A 178 16.10 15.09 -20.20
CA LEU A 178 15.27 14.46 -19.17
C LEU A 178 14.47 15.49 -18.37
N PHE A 179 15.06 16.63 -18.01
CA PHE A 179 14.37 17.71 -17.31
C PHE A 179 13.22 18.28 -18.14
N ASN A 180 13.48 18.53 -19.43
CA ASN A 180 12.47 19.03 -20.36
C ASN A 180 11.33 18.01 -20.51
N GLU A 181 11.67 16.74 -20.79
CA GLU A 181 10.71 15.65 -20.92
C GLU A 181 9.87 15.46 -19.64
N PHE A 182 10.49 15.57 -18.46
CA PHE A 182 9.79 15.50 -17.17
C PHE A 182 8.77 16.62 -17.02
N THR A 183 9.17 17.86 -17.29
CA THR A 183 8.30 19.04 -17.19
C THR A 183 7.12 18.97 -18.18
N GLU A 184 7.37 18.46 -19.39
CA GLU A 184 6.34 18.23 -20.39
C GLU A 184 5.32 17.17 -19.94
N ILE A 185 5.78 16.05 -19.39
CA ILE A 185 4.88 14.99 -18.88
C ILE A 185 4.07 15.46 -17.67
N GLN A 186 4.66 16.25 -16.77
CA GLN A 186 3.91 16.85 -15.66
C GLN A 186 2.82 17.79 -16.16
N SER A 187 3.15 18.64 -17.13
CA SER A 187 2.18 19.55 -17.76
C SER A 187 1.06 18.79 -18.47
N LEU A 188 1.39 17.70 -19.16
CA LEU A 188 0.43 16.79 -19.77
C LEU A 188 -0.49 16.17 -18.72
N PHE A 189 0.07 15.66 -17.62
CA PHE A 189 -0.70 15.05 -16.54
C PHE A 189 -1.71 16.04 -15.93
N ILE A 190 -1.27 17.28 -15.64
CA ILE A 190 -2.14 18.35 -15.14
C ILE A 190 -3.24 18.68 -16.17
N SER A 191 -2.89 18.76 -17.46
CA SER A 191 -3.88 18.97 -18.52
C SER A 191 -4.93 17.86 -18.58
N ILE A 192 -4.52 16.61 -18.37
CA ILE A 192 -5.42 15.46 -18.31
C ILE A 192 -6.32 15.52 -17.08
N GLN A 193 -5.78 15.82 -15.89
CA GLN A 193 -6.57 15.96 -14.66
C GLN A 193 -7.60 17.09 -14.73
N ASN A 194 -7.27 18.19 -15.40
CA ASN A 194 -8.16 19.34 -15.57
C ASN A 194 -9.30 19.07 -16.58
N LYS A 195 -9.14 18.09 -17.46
CA LYS A 195 -10.23 17.61 -18.31
C LYS A 195 -11.09 16.71 -17.43
N ASN A 196 -12.37 17.03 -17.27
CA ASN A 196 -13.39 16.38 -16.42
C ASN A 196 -13.68 14.89 -16.73
N ILE A 197 -12.68 14.10 -17.12
CA ILE A 197 -12.75 12.66 -17.35
C ILE A 197 -12.04 12.01 -16.16
N LEU A 198 -12.62 10.91 -15.66
CA LEU A 198 -12.01 10.15 -14.59
C LEU A 198 -10.68 9.55 -15.10
N LEU A 199 -9.55 10.02 -14.56
CA LEU A 199 -8.20 9.53 -14.89
C LEU A 199 -8.12 7.99 -14.87
N TYR A 200 -8.82 7.37 -13.92
CA TYR A 200 -8.91 5.92 -13.83
C TYR A 200 -9.45 5.28 -15.12
N GLU A 201 -10.54 5.82 -15.69
CA GLU A 201 -11.17 5.26 -16.90
C GLU A 201 -10.29 5.41 -18.12
N GLN A 202 -9.54 6.51 -18.22
CA GLN A 202 -8.56 6.72 -19.29
C GLN A 202 -7.42 5.70 -19.22
N VAL A 203 -6.86 5.48 -18.03
CA VAL A 203 -5.80 4.49 -17.82
C VAL A 203 -6.32 3.08 -18.15
N GLN A 204 -7.53 2.72 -17.70
CA GLN A 204 -8.10 1.40 -18.03
C GLN A 204 -8.37 1.24 -19.54
N SER A 205 -8.90 2.29 -20.19
CA SER A 205 -9.13 2.28 -21.64
C SER A 205 -7.83 2.10 -22.43
N TYR A 206 -6.75 2.79 -22.02
CA TYR A 206 -5.43 2.59 -22.61
C TYR A 206 -4.93 1.15 -22.46
N ILE A 207 -5.04 0.57 -21.25
CA ILE A 207 -4.59 -0.79 -20.99
C ILE A 207 -5.40 -1.82 -21.79
N ALA A 208 -6.73 -1.65 -21.90
CA ALA A 208 -7.59 -2.51 -22.69
C ALA A 208 -7.30 -2.41 -24.20
N ASN A 209 -6.92 -1.22 -24.69
CA ASN A 209 -6.69 -0.94 -26.11
C ASN A 209 -5.22 -1.03 -26.54
N LYS A 210 -4.33 -1.65 -25.73
CA LYS A 210 -2.90 -1.85 -26.08
C LYS A 210 -2.68 -2.56 -27.43
N SER A 211 -3.69 -3.26 -27.94
CA SER A 211 -3.69 -3.89 -29.26
C SER A 211 -3.81 -2.90 -30.44
N ASN A 212 -4.22 -1.64 -30.22
CA ASN A 212 -4.38 -0.63 -31.27
C ASN A 212 -4.25 0.83 -30.74
N PRO A 213 -3.02 1.35 -30.55
CA PRO A 213 -2.76 2.64 -29.88
C PRO A 213 -3.36 3.86 -30.61
N ASN A 214 -3.62 3.77 -31.92
CA ASN A 214 -4.21 4.85 -32.72
C ASN A 214 -5.67 5.16 -32.34
N ILE A 215 -6.40 4.22 -31.75
CA ILE A 215 -7.81 4.42 -31.32
C ILE A 215 -7.88 5.27 -30.04
N TYR A 216 -6.91 5.14 -29.14
CA TYR A 216 -6.85 5.86 -27.87
C TYR A 216 -6.51 7.35 -28.08
N LEU A 217 -5.51 7.64 -28.92
CA LEU A 217 -5.17 9.03 -29.27
C LEU A 217 -6.34 9.73 -29.98
N ALA A 218 -7.10 9.01 -30.80
CA ALA A 218 -8.30 9.50 -31.47
C ALA A 218 -9.48 9.75 -30.52
N THR A 219 -9.66 8.97 -29.46
CA THR A 219 -10.69 9.22 -28.43
C THR A 219 -10.33 10.39 -27.51
N LEU A 220 -9.05 10.59 -27.20
CA LEU A 220 -8.56 11.77 -26.47
C LEU A 220 -8.73 13.07 -27.26
N THR A 221 -8.64 13.03 -28.61
CA THR A 221 -8.88 14.18 -29.48
C THR A 221 -10.36 14.38 -29.83
N LYS A 222 -11.16 13.32 -29.99
CA LYS A 222 -12.62 13.45 -30.23
C LYS A 222 -13.38 14.06 -29.05
N ASN A 223 -12.99 13.73 -27.81
CA ASN A 223 -13.59 14.35 -26.61
C ASN A 223 -13.23 15.84 -26.46
N SER A 224 -12.36 16.39 -27.32
CA SER A 224 -12.08 17.82 -27.43
C SER A 224 -13.05 18.56 -28.35
N LEU A 225 -13.87 17.87 -29.16
CA LEU A 225 -14.65 18.53 -30.22
C LEU A 225 -16.16 18.24 -30.25
N ASP A 226 -16.69 17.22 -29.57
CA ASP A 226 -18.13 16.95 -29.61
C ASP A 226 -18.78 17.02 -28.22
N LYS A 227 -19.45 18.14 -27.97
CA LYS A 227 -20.63 18.21 -27.09
C LYS A 227 -21.78 18.81 -27.87
N THR A 228 -22.61 17.94 -28.44
CA THR A 228 -24.05 18.21 -28.60
C THR A 228 -24.77 16.86 -28.58
N THR A 229 -25.51 16.67 -27.49
CA THR A 229 -26.77 15.92 -27.35
C THR A 229 -26.97 14.64 -28.16
N GLU A 230 -27.17 13.51 -27.48
CA GLU A 230 -28.53 12.96 -27.26
C GLU A 230 -28.51 11.79 -26.27
N VAL A 231 -29.55 11.76 -25.46
CA VAL A 231 -29.86 10.81 -24.39
C VAL A 231 -30.73 9.72 -25.00
N GLU A 232 -30.35 8.45 -24.86
CA GLU A 232 -31.31 7.35 -24.89
C GLU A 232 -31.02 6.39 -23.75
N GLN A 233 -32.04 6.24 -22.89
CA GLN A 233 -32.15 5.24 -21.84
C GLN A 233 -32.59 3.92 -22.49
N ASP A 234 -31.99 2.80 -22.09
CA ASP A 234 -32.70 1.53 -22.10
C ASP A 234 -32.28 0.66 -20.90
N ASN A 235 -33.29 0.00 -20.33
CA ASN A 235 -33.28 -0.74 -19.07
C ASN A 235 -32.80 -2.18 -19.28
N GLY A 236 -32.13 -2.79 -18.29
CA GLY A 236 -31.89 -4.24 -18.32
C GLY A 236 -30.95 -4.82 -17.26
N ASP A 237 -31.49 -4.99 -16.06
CA ASP A 237 -31.41 -6.14 -15.15
C ASP A 237 -30.07 -6.70 -14.57
N ASP A 238 -30.17 -6.89 -13.25
CA ASP A 238 -29.54 -7.72 -12.21
C ASP A 238 -28.11 -8.32 -12.30
N SER A 239 -27.52 -8.40 -11.09
CA SER A 239 -26.42 -9.24 -10.63
C SER A 239 -24.98 -8.74 -10.83
N THR A 240 -24.50 -7.91 -9.89
CA THR A 240 -23.46 -8.32 -8.92
C THR A 240 -23.11 -7.15 -8.00
N LYS A 241 -23.44 -7.32 -6.72
CA LYS A 241 -22.90 -6.54 -5.61
C LYS A 241 -21.43 -6.90 -5.41
N ASP A 242 -20.56 -6.43 -6.29
CA ASP A 242 -19.14 -6.35 -5.98
C ASP A 242 -18.86 -4.99 -5.34
N SER A 243 -18.29 -5.09 -4.15
CA SER A 243 -17.89 -4.00 -3.28
C SER A 243 -17.32 -2.81 -4.04
N ILE A 244 -17.68 -1.61 -3.60
CA ILE A 244 -17.02 -0.35 -3.95
C ILE A 244 -15.57 -0.42 -3.45
N VAL A 245 -14.72 -1.17 -4.14
CA VAL A 245 -13.28 -1.09 -4.00
C VAL A 245 -12.92 0.25 -4.62
N ALA A 246 -12.40 1.16 -3.82
CA ALA A 246 -11.84 2.40 -4.32
C ALA A 246 -10.91 2.05 -5.51
N LYS A 247 -11.30 2.51 -6.70
CA LYS A 247 -10.66 2.18 -7.98
C LYS A 247 -9.23 2.75 -7.96
N GLU A 248 -8.27 1.94 -7.52
CA GLU A 248 -6.86 2.32 -7.37
C GLU A 248 -6.16 2.26 -8.73
N ILE A 249 -5.55 3.37 -9.17
CA ILE A 249 -4.74 3.40 -10.39
C ILE A 249 -3.37 2.81 -10.07
N ARG A 250 -2.95 1.82 -10.86
CA ARG A 250 -1.57 1.32 -10.77
C ARG A 250 -0.62 2.34 -11.42
N SER A 251 0.45 2.67 -10.71
CA SER A 251 1.43 3.68 -11.16
C SER A 251 2.13 3.27 -12.45
N ASP A 252 2.47 2.00 -12.64
CA ASP A 252 3.09 1.50 -13.87
C ASP A 252 2.18 1.71 -15.09
N HIS A 253 0.87 1.50 -14.93
CA HIS A 253 -0.11 1.76 -15.99
C HIS A 253 -0.24 3.25 -16.31
N LEU A 254 -0.24 4.10 -15.28
CA LEU A 254 -0.30 5.56 -15.44
C LEU A 254 0.91 6.08 -16.21
N TRP A 255 2.12 5.69 -15.81
CA TRP A 255 3.35 6.05 -16.50
C TRP A 255 3.38 5.53 -17.95
N ALA A 256 2.99 4.27 -18.16
CA ALA A 256 2.92 3.70 -19.51
C ALA A 256 1.94 4.43 -20.43
N MET A 257 0.83 4.94 -19.90
CA MET A 257 -0.12 5.76 -20.65
C MET A 257 0.50 7.11 -21.01
N LEU A 258 1.06 7.84 -20.05
CA LEU A 258 1.63 9.17 -20.29
C LEU A 258 2.78 9.14 -21.30
N LEU A 259 3.68 8.18 -21.14
CA LEU A 259 4.83 7.99 -22.04
C LEU A 259 4.42 7.51 -23.45
N SER A 260 3.21 6.95 -23.60
CA SER A 260 2.66 6.62 -24.93
C SER A 260 2.07 7.83 -25.65
N ILE A 261 1.58 8.81 -24.91
CA ILE A 261 0.96 10.03 -25.47
C ILE A 261 2.05 11.00 -25.93
N LYS A 262 3.10 11.15 -25.12
CA LYS A 262 4.19 12.08 -25.38
C LYS A 262 5.51 11.29 -25.44
N PRO A 263 6.16 11.22 -26.62
CA PRO A 263 7.46 10.58 -26.74
C PRO A 263 8.50 11.28 -25.86
N SER A 264 9.04 10.52 -24.91
CA SER A 264 10.03 11.01 -23.94
C SER A 264 11.11 9.93 -23.74
N PRO A 265 12.13 9.84 -24.61
CA PRO A 265 13.07 8.72 -24.62
C PRO A 265 13.93 8.63 -23.36
N ASN A 266 14.37 9.76 -22.77
CA ASN A 266 15.18 9.75 -21.55
C ASN A 266 14.31 9.40 -20.34
N LEU A 267 13.13 10.01 -20.22
CA LEU A 267 12.19 9.73 -19.15
C LEU A 267 11.66 8.30 -19.23
N HIS A 268 11.40 7.79 -20.44
CA HIS A 268 10.99 6.39 -20.63
C HIS A 268 12.07 5.42 -20.15
N LYS A 269 13.35 5.67 -20.47
CA LYS A 269 14.47 4.88 -19.93
C LYS A 269 14.54 4.95 -18.40
N PHE A 270 14.44 6.16 -17.85
CA PHE A 270 14.49 6.40 -16.41
C PHE A 270 13.35 5.67 -15.67
N ILE A 271 12.10 5.85 -16.11
CA ILE A 271 10.93 5.20 -15.51
C ILE A 271 11.01 3.67 -15.70
N SER A 272 11.38 3.19 -16.89
CA SER A 272 11.55 1.76 -17.14
C SER A 272 12.59 1.15 -16.20
N PHE A 273 13.70 1.85 -15.96
CA PHE A 273 14.71 1.44 -14.99
C PHE A 273 14.11 1.31 -13.58
N LEU A 274 13.43 2.35 -13.07
CA LEU A 274 12.84 2.34 -11.73
C LEU A 274 11.84 1.19 -11.53
N PHE A 275 10.97 0.94 -12.52
CA PHE A 275 9.98 -0.14 -12.45
C PHE A 275 10.56 -1.53 -12.74
N SER A 276 11.79 -1.61 -13.26
CA SER A 276 12.52 -2.88 -13.43
C SER A 276 13.25 -3.33 -12.16
N ILE A 277 13.38 -2.45 -11.15
CA ILE A 277 14.03 -2.79 -9.88
C ILE A 277 13.21 -3.91 -9.22
N PRO A 278 13.79 -5.10 -9.03
CA PRO A 278 13.07 -6.22 -8.43
C PRO A 278 12.76 -5.90 -6.97
N CYS A 279 11.55 -6.25 -6.53
CA CYS A 279 11.20 -6.19 -5.12
C CYS A 279 12.00 -7.17 -4.24
N SER A 280 12.72 -8.13 -4.83
CA SER A 280 13.24 -9.32 -4.14
C SER A 280 14.72 -9.31 -3.77
N ASN A 281 15.43 -8.18 -3.81
CA ASN A 281 16.88 -8.19 -3.55
C ASN A 281 17.28 -7.99 -2.07
N ALA A 282 16.36 -8.03 -1.11
CA ALA A 282 16.74 -8.04 0.31
C ALA A 282 15.69 -8.74 1.15
N TYR A 283 15.98 -9.98 1.57
CA TYR A 283 15.64 -10.49 2.90
C TYR A 283 14.23 -10.15 3.44
N VAL A 284 13.20 -10.22 2.60
CA VAL A 284 11.82 -10.37 3.09
C VAL A 284 11.55 -11.87 3.10
N GLU A 285 12.33 -12.59 3.93
CA GLU A 285 11.75 -13.73 4.62
C GLU A 285 10.43 -13.21 5.19
N SER A 286 9.36 -13.95 4.91
CA SER A 286 8.02 -13.55 5.29
C SER A 286 8.02 -13.04 6.73
N VAL A 287 7.34 -11.91 6.96
CA VAL A 287 7.16 -11.31 8.31
C VAL A 287 6.67 -12.35 9.34
N PHE A 288 6.14 -13.48 8.87
CA PHE A 288 5.91 -14.69 9.64
C PHE A 288 6.50 -15.90 8.89
N PRO A 289 7.40 -16.70 9.48
CA PRO A 289 7.80 -17.98 8.90
C PRO A 289 6.58 -18.92 8.78
N GLN A 290 6.51 -19.65 7.67
CA GLN A 290 5.51 -20.72 7.47
C GLN A 290 5.80 -21.93 8.35
#